data_AF-A0A248LED0-F1
#
_entry.id   AF-A0A248LED0-F1
#
_cell.length_a   1.000
_cell.length_b   1.000
_cell.length_c   1.000
_cell.angle_alpha   90.00
_cell.angle_beta   90.00
_cell.angle_gamma   90.00
#
_symmetry.space_group_name_H-M   'P 1'
#
loop_
_entity.id
_entity.type
_entity.pdbx_description
1 polymer ?
#
loop_
_entity_poly.entity_id
_entity_poly.type
_entity_poly.pdbx_seq_one_letter_code
_entity_poly.pdbx_strand_id
1 'polypeptide(L)'
;MSALKKVIACLALLGFLVGGLGSPTYAAGSLDSYKYSDYFDSVSWITRDGVVSLSIHPDKKSPLITSNGNIKMAHAGHAFSLLKAKWSSSSKWKNTSAMSAQFHCHVLGAGKAKTPWNLEPHRTTTSLPATMAKACNPK
;
A
#
# COMPACT_ATOMS: atom_id res chain seq x y z
N MET A 1 -49.83 3.00 -23.48
CA MET A 1 -49.41 3.71 -22.24
C MET A 1 -48.94 2.66 -21.24
N SER A 2 -47.69 2.81 -20.80
CA SER A 2 -47.03 2.41 -19.54
C SER A 2 -47.31 1.11 -18.77
N ALA A 3 -46.19 0.61 -18.21
CA ALA A 3 -45.96 -0.03 -16.89
C ALA A 3 -45.55 -1.52 -16.96
N LEU A 4 -44.32 -1.94 -16.61
CA LEU A 4 -43.59 -1.91 -15.32
C LEU A 4 -43.91 -3.13 -14.41
N LYS A 5 -42.83 -3.82 -13.98
CA LYS A 5 -42.65 -4.70 -12.78
C LYS A 5 -42.97 -6.22 -12.85
N LYS A 6 -41.86 -6.99 -12.78
CA LYS A 6 -41.47 -7.93 -11.68
C LYS A 6 -41.97 -9.40 -11.63
N VAL A 7 -40.95 -10.26 -11.53
CA VAL A 7 -40.83 -11.54 -10.76
C VAL A 7 -41.41 -12.80 -11.43
N ILE A 8 -40.60 -13.86 -11.56
CA ILE A 8 -40.71 -15.14 -10.84
C ILE A 8 -39.61 -16.11 -11.33
N ALA A 9 -39.03 -16.79 -10.35
CA ALA A 9 -38.00 -17.80 -10.40
C ALA A 9 -38.23 -18.92 -11.44
N CYS A 10 -37.12 -19.53 -11.89
CA CYS A 10 -37.12 -20.95 -12.20
C CYS A 10 -35.89 -21.60 -11.57
N LEU A 11 -36.18 -22.59 -10.73
CA LEU A 11 -35.27 -23.39 -9.94
C LEU A 11 -34.50 -24.40 -10.82
N ALA A 12 -33.35 -24.81 -10.28
CA ALA A 12 -32.47 -25.94 -10.62
C ALA A 12 -33.17 -27.18 -11.23
N LEU A 13 -32.53 -28.01 -12.06
CA LEU A 13 -31.37 -28.87 -11.76
C LEU A 13 -30.89 -29.52 -13.07
N LEU A 14 -29.57 -29.70 -13.24
CA LEU A 14 -28.96 -31.03 -13.41
C LEU A 14 -27.43 -30.89 -13.43
N GLY A 15 -26.78 -31.56 -12.49
CA GLY A 15 -25.37 -31.40 -12.17
C GLY A 15 -24.41 -32.06 -13.16
N PHE A 16 -23.25 -31.44 -13.30
CA PHE A 16 -22.02 -32.11 -13.69
C PHE A 16 -20.86 -31.46 -12.92
N LEU A 17 -20.28 -32.26 -12.03
CA LEU A 17 -18.93 -32.17 -11.45
C LEU A 17 -18.33 -30.77 -11.30
N VAL A 18 -18.45 -30.22 -10.09
CA VAL A 18 -17.61 -29.12 -9.60
C VAL A 18 -16.18 -29.65 -9.46
N GLY A 19 -15.44 -29.64 -10.57
CA GLY A 19 -13.98 -29.66 -10.54
C GLY A 19 -13.51 -28.34 -9.96
N GLY A 20 -13.36 -28.31 -8.64
CA GLY A 20 -12.77 -27.18 -7.93
C GLY A 20 -11.45 -26.82 -8.60
N LEU A 21 -11.39 -25.61 -9.17
CA LEU A 21 -10.13 -24.90 -9.30
C LEU A 21 -9.69 -24.60 -7.86
N GLY A 22 -9.06 -25.59 -7.23
CA GLY A 22 -8.21 -25.37 -6.08
C GLY A 22 -7.17 -24.37 -6.52
N SER A 23 -7.45 -23.09 -6.26
CA SER A 23 -6.39 -22.09 -6.17
C SER A 23 -5.40 -22.66 -5.19
N PRO A 24 -4.11 -22.79 -5.54
CA PRO A 24 -3.14 -23.29 -4.59
C PRO A 24 -3.17 -22.33 -3.40
N THR A 25 -3.70 -22.81 -2.27
CA THR A 25 -3.56 -22.17 -0.98
C THR A 25 -2.12 -22.38 -0.57
N TYR A 26 -1.21 -21.66 -1.23
CA TYR A 26 0.01 -21.27 -0.56
C TYR A 26 -0.47 -20.54 0.68
N ALA A 27 -0.18 -21.08 1.86
CA ALA A 27 -0.35 -20.37 3.11
C ALA A 27 0.55 -19.13 3.05
N ALA A 28 0.06 -18.07 2.42
CA ALA A 28 0.58 -16.73 2.61
C ALA A 28 0.43 -16.50 4.11
N GLY A 29 1.53 -16.55 4.85
CA GLY A 29 1.52 -16.15 6.25
C GLY A 29 0.77 -14.83 6.35
N SER A 30 -0.24 -14.75 7.22
CA SER A 30 -1.09 -13.56 7.31
C SER A 30 -0.19 -12.33 7.45
N LEU A 31 -0.48 -11.28 6.66
CA LEU A 31 0.22 -9.99 6.77
C LEU A 31 0.21 -9.48 8.22
N ASP A 32 -0.81 -9.83 9.01
CA ASP A 32 -0.96 -9.49 10.42
C ASP A 32 0.17 -10.00 11.33
N SER A 33 0.92 -11.02 10.90
CA SER A 33 2.09 -11.51 11.63
C SER A 33 3.28 -10.55 11.55
N TYR A 34 3.34 -9.72 10.50
CA TYR A 34 4.42 -8.75 10.31
C TYR A 34 4.22 -7.53 11.19
N LYS A 35 5.28 -7.19 11.91
CA LYS A 35 5.39 -6.05 12.82
C LYS A 35 6.10 -4.90 12.15
N TYR A 36 6.05 -3.75 12.82
CA TYR A 36 6.71 -2.52 12.38
C TYR A 36 8.21 -2.72 12.06
N SER A 37 8.92 -3.46 12.91
CA SER A 37 10.36 -3.76 12.77
C SER A 37 10.69 -4.68 11.59
N ASP A 38 9.72 -5.47 11.11
CA ASP A 38 9.95 -6.33 9.95
C ASP A 38 9.96 -5.53 8.63
N TYR A 39 9.42 -4.31 8.66
CA TYR A 39 9.36 -3.41 7.52
C TYR A 39 10.44 -2.33 7.53
N PHE A 40 10.76 -1.79 8.71
CA PHE A 40 11.51 -0.55 8.86
C PHE A 40 12.69 -0.71 9.83
N ASP A 41 13.89 -0.40 9.34
CA ASP A 41 15.11 -0.27 10.15
C ASP A 41 15.08 1.03 10.97
N SER A 42 14.71 2.14 10.32
CA SER A 42 14.49 3.41 11.02
C SER A 42 13.46 4.30 10.33
N VAL A 43 12.72 5.07 11.12
CA VAL A 43 11.81 6.12 10.65
C VAL A 43 11.91 7.32 11.57
N SER A 44 12.01 8.52 11.00
CA SER A 44 12.08 9.76 11.79
C SER A 44 11.56 10.98 11.01
N TRP A 45 11.07 11.98 11.74
CA TRP A 45 10.77 13.28 11.16
C TRP A 45 12.07 14.07 10.97
N ILE A 46 12.33 14.52 9.75
CA ILE A 46 13.45 15.38 9.39
C ILE A 46 12.95 16.67 8.74
N THR A 47 13.81 17.68 8.68
CA THR A 47 13.65 18.84 7.79
C THR A 47 14.84 18.86 6.85
N ARG A 48 14.58 18.84 5.55
CA ARG A 48 15.61 18.93 4.50
C ARG A 48 15.17 19.98 3.50
N ASP A 49 16.07 20.90 3.16
CA ASP A 49 15.80 21.98 2.19
C ASP A 49 14.54 22.79 2.53
N GLY A 50 14.30 23.02 3.83
CA GLY A 50 13.12 23.74 4.33
C GLY A 50 11.82 22.92 4.36
N VAL A 51 11.85 21.64 3.95
CA VAL A 51 10.67 20.78 3.85
C VAL A 51 10.68 19.72 4.95
N VAL A 52 9.58 19.64 5.71
CA VAL A 52 9.34 18.55 6.67
C VAL A 52 9.05 17.26 5.93
N SER A 53 9.75 16.18 6.29
CA SER A 53 9.59 14.86 5.72
C SER A 53 9.61 13.77 6.79
N LEU A 54 8.78 12.73 6.63
CA LEU A 54 8.95 11.47 7.34
C LEU A 54 9.96 10.62 6.56
N SER A 55 11.19 10.54 7.05
CA SER A 55 12.29 9.80 6.43
C SER A 55 12.25 8.35 6.87
N ILE A 56 12.25 7.42 5.92
CA ILE A 56 12.05 5.98 6.13
C ILE A 56 13.22 5.21 5.53
N HIS A 57 13.88 4.41 6.34
CA HIS A 57 14.79 3.35 5.92
C HIS A 57 14.09 1.99 6.09
N PRO A 58 13.78 1.29 4.98
CA PRO A 58 13.28 -0.07 5.05
C PRO A 58 14.33 -0.99 5.66
N ASP A 59 13.88 -2.02 6.39
CA ASP A 59 14.77 -3.08 6.83
C ASP A 59 15.41 -3.81 5.63
N LYS A 60 16.65 -4.29 5.79
CA LYS A 60 17.38 -4.98 4.71
C LYS A 60 16.71 -6.28 4.26
N LYS A 61 15.92 -6.90 5.13
CA LYS A 61 15.11 -8.10 4.89
C LYS A 61 13.64 -7.78 4.64
N SER A 62 13.28 -6.50 4.62
CA SER A 62 11.90 -6.06 4.42
C SER A 62 11.33 -6.61 3.10
N PRO A 63 10.09 -7.15 3.12
CA PRO A 63 9.43 -7.60 1.89
C PRO A 63 9.08 -6.41 0.96
N LEU A 64 9.24 -5.16 1.40
CA LEU A 64 9.02 -3.96 0.56
C LEU A 64 10.14 -3.74 -0.46
N ILE A 65 11.32 -4.34 -0.27
CA ILE A 65 12.49 -4.14 -1.14
C ILE A 65 12.89 -5.39 -1.94
N THR A 66 12.05 -6.43 -1.93
CA THR A 66 12.20 -7.62 -2.79
C THR A 66 12.09 -7.25 -4.29
N SER A 67 12.53 -8.13 -5.21
CA SER A 67 12.32 -7.95 -6.65
C SER A 67 10.90 -8.35 -7.11
N ASN A 68 10.17 -9.12 -6.30
CA ASN A 68 8.82 -9.58 -6.64
C ASN A 68 7.77 -8.48 -6.39
N GLY A 69 7.24 -7.89 -7.46
CA GLY A 69 6.25 -6.82 -7.41
C GLY A 69 4.94 -7.19 -6.71
N ASN A 70 4.51 -8.46 -6.81
CA ASN A 70 3.28 -8.93 -6.16
C ASN A 70 3.45 -8.95 -4.63
N ILE A 71 4.59 -9.43 -4.15
CA ILE A 71 4.93 -9.43 -2.72
C ILE A 71 5.01 -7.98 -2.21
N LYS A 72 5.74 -7.10 -2.91
CA LYS A 72 5.84 -5.68 -2.52
C LYS A 72 4.47 -5.05 -2.30
N MET A 73 3.56 -5.21 -3.27
CA MET A 73 2.25 -4.58 -3.22
C MET A 73 1.39 -5.17 -2.09
N ALA A 74 1.41 -6.49 -1.91
CA ALA A 74 0.69 -7.14 -0.82
C ALA A 74 1.11 -6.59 0.55
N HIS A 75 2.41 -6.32 0.73
CA HIS A 75 2.95 -5.80 1.98
C HIS A 75 2.81 -4.27 2.15
N ALA A 76 2.79 -3.50 1.07
CA ALA A 76 2.82 -2.03 1.12
C ALA A 76 1.66 -1.44 1.93
N GLY A 77 0.44 -1.95 1.72
CA GLY A 77 -0.74 -1.47 2.44
C GLY A 77 -0.65 -1.71 3.96
N HIS A 78 -0.20 -2.89 4.37
CA HIS A 78 -0.02 -3.23 5.77
C HIS A 78 1.12 -2.42 6.41
N ALA A 79 2.26 -2.30 5.74
CA ALA A 79 3.37 -1.49 6.21
C ALA A 79 2.97 -0.02 6.41
N PHE A 80 2.18 0.55 5.49
CA PHE A 80 1.68 1.91 5.63
C PHE A 80 0.67 2.04 6.78
N SER A 81 -0.15 1.02 7.05
CA SER A 81 -1.08 1.03 8.18
C SER A 81 -0.33 1.12 9.52
N LEU A 82 0.75 0.34 9.67
CA LEU A 82 1.64 0.36 10.83
C LEU A 82 2.39 1.70 10.96
N LEU A 83 2.84 2.25 9.83
CA LEU A 83 3.46 3.58 9.77
C LEU A 83 2.48 4.67 10.25
N LYS A 84 1.26 4.67 9.72
CA LYS A 84 0.20 5.61 10.12
C LYS A 84 -0.10 5.47 11.61
N ALA A 85 -0.34 4.25 12.10
CA ALA A 85 -0.67 4.01 13.51
C ALA A 85 0.40 4.56 14.47
N LYS A 86 1.68 4.46 14.11
CA LYS A 86 2.80 4.94 14.94
C LYS A 86 3.01 6.46 14.85
N TRP A 87 2.81 7.07 13.68
CA TRP A 87 3.28 8.43 13.41
C TRP A 87 2.17 9.48 13.20
N SER A 88 0.91 9.07 13.04
CA SER A 88 -0.18 10.01 12.68
C SER A 88 -0.65 10.92 13.80
N SER A 89 -0.24 10.69 15.05
CA SER A 89 -0.50 11.61 16.17
C SER A 89 0.40 12.84 16.17
N SER A 90 1.48 12.84 15.36
CA SER A 90 2.36 13.99 15.21
C SER A 90 1.65 15.14 14.50
N SER A 91 1.83 16.38 14.97
CA SER A 91 1.33 17.58 14.28
C SER A 91 1.93 17.78 12.87
N LYS A 92 3.04 17.09 12.57
CA LYS A 92 3.67 17.04 11.25
C LYS A 92 2.93 16.13 10.28
N TRP A 93 2.13 15.17 10.76
CA TRP A 93 1.38 14.27 9.91
C TRP A 93 0.16 14.97 9.31
N LYS A 94 0.16 15.13 7.98
CA LYS A 94 -0.89 15.79 7.20
C LYS A 94 -1.08 15.03 5.89
N ASN A 95 -2.24 15.21 5.24
CA ASN A 95 -2.53 14.65 3.92
C ASN A 95 -2.25 13.13 3.83
N THR A 96 -2.83 12.34 4.74
CA THR A 96 -2.62 10.88 4.84
C THR A 96 -2.70 10.16 3.50
N SER A 97 -3.68 10.49 2.66
CA SER A 97 -3.83 9.85 1.35
C SER A 97 -2.67 10.19 0.39
N ALA A 98 -2.14 11.42 0.45
CA ALA A 98 -0.97 11.81 -0.33
C ALA A 98 0.31 11.18 0.21
N MET A 99 0.46 11.08 1.54
CA MET A 99 1.56 10.33 2.15
C MET A 99 1.52 8.84 1.76
N SER A 100 0.32 8.25 1.69
CA SER A 100 0.13 6.88 1.22
C SER A 100 0.58 6.72 -0.23
N ALA A 101 0.16 7.63 -1.13
CA ALA A 101 0.57 7.58 -2.54
C ALA A 101 2.10 7.69 -2.71
N GLN A 102 2.75 8.59 -1.98
CA GLN A 102 4.21 8.72 -1.94
C GLN A 102 4.87 7.43 -1.45
N PHE A 103 4.38 6.84 -0.35
CA PHE A 103 4.92 5.60 0.20
C PHE A 103 4.85 4.45 -0.81
N HIS A 104 3.68 4.23 -1.40
CA HIS A 104 3.51 3.17 -2.41
C HIS A 104 4.38 3.43 -3.64
N CYS A 105 4.54 4.69 -4.06
CA CYS A 105 5.46 5.02 -5.15
C CYS A 105 6.90 4.64 -4.82
N HIS A 106 7.37 4.95 -3.61
CA HIS A 106 8.70 4.56 -3.17
C HIS A 106 8.89 3.05 -3.14
N VAL A 107 7.94 2.29 -2.60
CA VAL A 107 8.00 0.82 -2.57
C VAL A 107 8.10 0.24 -3.98
N LEU A 108 7.25 0.70 -4.90
CA LEU A 108 7.12 0.13 -6.24
C LEU A 108 8.20 0.60 -7.22
N GLY A 109 8.45 1.91 -7.28
CA GLY A 109 9.32 2.52 -8.28
C GLY A 109 10.75 2.75 -7.79
N ALA A 110 10.91 3.26 -6.56
CA ALA A 110 12.22 3.69 -6.06
C ALA A 110 13.01 2.53 -5.43
N GLY A 111 12.32 1.68 -4.66
CA GLY A 111 12.87 0.52 -3.98
C GLY A 111 14.09 0.82 -3.11
N LYS A 112 14.97 -0.16 -2.98
CA LYS A 112 16.22 -0.07 -2.20
C LYS A 112 17.21 0.96 -2.75
N ALA A 113 17.16 1.24 -4.06
CA ALA A 113 18.14 2.10 -4.72
C ALA A 113 18.04 3.58 -4.32
N LYS A 114 16.92 3.99 -3.69
CA LYS A 114 16.65 5.38 -3.31
C LYS A 114 16.12 5.48 -1.89
N THR A 115 16.85 4.90 -0.94
CA THR A 115 16.58 5.09 0.50
C THR A 115 17.49 6.20 1.07
N PRO A 116 17.00 7.05 1.98
CA PRO A 116 15.68 6.99 2.61
C PRO A 116 14.53 7.42 1.69
N TRP A 117 13.35 6.85 1.96
CA TRP A 117 12.09 7.30 1.37
C TRP A 117 11.55 8.46 2.21
N ASN A 118 11.38 9.63 1.60
CA ASN A 118 10.92 10.83 2.30
C ASN A 118 9.45 11.09 1.94
N LEU A 119 8.56 10.93 2.92
CA LEU A 119 7.15 11.28 2.74
C LEU A 119 6.93 12.71 3.20
N GLU A 120 6.53 13.57 2.27
CA GLU A 120 6.35 15.00 2.50
C GLU A 120 4.88 15.30 2.78
N PRO A 121 4.50 15.66 4.02
CA PRO A 121 3.10 15.81 4.42
C PRO A 121 2.39 17.01 3.78
N HIS A 122 3.15 17.96 3.20
CA HIS A 122 2.59 19.13 2.52
C HIS A 122 2.05 18.81 1.12
N ARG A 123 2.47 17.68 0.52
CA ARG A 123 1.99 17.22 -0.79
C ARG A 123 0.51 16.89 -0.74
N THR A 124 -0.20 17.13 -1.83
CA THR A 124 -1.65 16.93 -1.91
C THR A 124 -2.06 15.88 -2.93
N THR A 125 -1.13 15.46 -3.81
CA THR A 125 -1.41 14.43 -4.81
C THR A 125 -1.70 13.07 -4.15
N THR A 126 -2.93 12.58 -4.29
CA THR A 126 -3.40 11.31 -3.69
C THR A 126 -3.39 10.12 -4.65
N SER A 127 -3.20 10.37 -5.95
CA SER A 127 -3.18 9.33 -6.98
C SER A 127 -1.78 8.73 -7.11
N LEU A 128 -1.67 7.41 -6.92
CA LEU A 128 -0.42 6.68 -7.12
C LEU A 128 0.11 6.81 -8.56
N PRO A 129 -0.69 6.62 -9.63
CA PRO A 129 -0.24 6.87 -10.99
C PRO A 129 0.31 8.29 -11.20
N ALA A 130 -0.37 9.32 -10.68
CA ALA A 130 0.10 10.71 -10.79
C ALA A 130 1.42 10.93 -10.03
N THR A 131 1.57 10.26 -8.88
CA THR A 131 2.79 10.31 -8.06
C THR A 131 3.96 9.62 -8.76
N MET A 132 3.72 8.46 -9.38
CA MET A 132 4.73 7.74 -10.18
C MET A 132 5.15 8.53 -11.43
N ALA A 133 4.21 9.20 -12.11
CA ALA A 133 4.50 10.08 -13.25
C ALA A 133 5.41 11.26 -12.89
N LYS A 134 5.55 11.58 -11.60
CA LYS A 134 6.47 12.59 -11.05
C LYS A 134 7.64 11.96 -10.27
N ALA A 135 7.99 10.71 -10.57
CA ALA A 135 9.10 9.99 -9.98
C ALA A 135 9.09 9.99 -8.44
N CYS A 136 7.89 9.83 -7.86
CA CYS A 136 7.64 9.84 -6.41
C CYS A 136 7.84 11.18 -5.69
N ASN A 137 7.99 12.27 -6.43
CA ASN A 137 8.03 13.63 -5.91
C ASN A 137 6.90 14.47 -6.56
N PRO A 138 5.64 14.21 -6.19
CA PRO A 138 4.49 14.91 -6.77
C PRO A 138 4.43 16.36 -6.28
N LYS A 139 3.49 17.16 -6.80
CA LYS A 139 3.20 18.48 -6.20
C LYS A 139 2.43 18.35 -4.90
#